data_AF-A0AAD7MS91-F1
#
_entry.id   AF-A0AAD7MS91-F1
#
_cell.length_a   1.000
_cell.length_b   1.000
_cell.length_c   1.000
_cell.angle_alpha   90.00
_cell.angle_beta   90.00
_cell.angle_gamma   90.00
#
_symmetry.space_group_name_H-M   'P 1'
#
loop_
_entity.id
_entity.type
_entity.pdbx_description
1 polymer ?
#
loop_
_entity_poly.entity_id
_entity_poly.type
_entity_poly.pdbx_seq_one_letter_code
_entity_poly.pdbx_strand_id
1 'polypeptide(L)'
;LFRILISESAHLIWRLRNERVIQEKDPASQNEIHNRWLRAMNLRLKFDCAMTNAEKYGKRALRKDLVQKTWVRVLKNETTLPRDWMRETEVLVGI
;
A
#
# COMPACT_ATOMS: atom_id res chain seq x y z
N LEU A 1 -6.86 8.11 2.92
CA LEU A 1 -6.59 7.45 1.62
C LEU A 1 -6.01 8.40 0.56
N PHE A 2 -6.68 9.52 0.22
CA PHE A 2 -6.21 10.46 -0.81
C PHE A 2 -4.72 10.85 -0.70
N ARG A 3 -4.28 11.24 0.50
CA ARG A 3 -2.86 11.59 0.75
C ARG A 3 -1.89 10.46 0.36
N ILE A 4 -2.26 9.20 0.65
CA ILE A 4 -1.45 8.02 0.31
C ILE A 4 -1.38 7.87 -1.22
N LEU A 5 -2.53 7.95 -1.90
CA LEU A 5 -2.58 7.83 -3.35
C LEU A 5 -1.69 8.86 -4.04
N ILE A 6 -1.77 10.13 -3.61
CA ILE A 6 -0.98 11.19 -4.20
C ILE A 6 0.51 11.01 -3.90
N SER A 7 0.88 10.70 -2.65
CA SER A 7 2.30 10.54 -2.30
C SER A 7 2.96 9.34 -2.98
N GLU A 8 2.28 8.18 -3.00
CA GLU A 8 2.81 6.96 -3.64
C GLU A 8 2.90 7.13 -5.16
N SER A 9 1.89 7.76 -5.78
CA SER A 9 1.92 8.03 -7.22
C SER A 9 3.00 9.03 -7.61
N ALA A 10 3.15 10.13 -6.86
CA ALA A 10 4.21 11.11 -7.10
C ALA A 10 5.60 10.49 -6.93
N HIS A 11 5.79 9.66 -5.90
CA HIS A 11 7.04 8.94 -5.69
C HIS A 11 7.34 7.95 -6.82
N LEU A 12 6.34 7.21 -7.30
CA LEU A 12 6.48 6.29 -8.44
C LEU A 12 6.85 7.05 -9.72
N ILE A 13 6.19 8.17 -10.02
CA ILE A 13 6.50 9.02 -11.18
C ILE A 13 7.95 9.52 -11.11
N TRP A 14 8.36 10.03 -9.95
CA TRP A 14 9.74 10.48 -9.72
C TRP A 14 10.73 9.34 -9.94
N ARG A 15 10.45 8.15 -9.41
CA ARG A 15 11.31 6.98 -9.56
C ARG A 15 11.44 6.54 -11.03
N LEU A 16 10.31 6.44 -11.75
CA LEU A 16 10.30 6.10 -13.18
C LEU A 16 11.09 7.11 -14.02
N ARG A 17 10.96 8.41 -13.70
CA ARG A 17 11.76 9.45 -14.34
C ARG A 17 13.26 9.24 -14.11
N ASN A 18 13.69 8.95 -12.88
CA ASN A 18 15.11 8.71 -12.59
C ASN A 18 15.63 7.43 -13.26
N GLU A 19 14.84 6.36 -13.31
CA GLU A 19 15.21 5.14 -14.03
C GLU A 19 15.46 5.43 -15.52
N ARG A 20 14.61 6.25 -16.14
CA ARG A 20 14.80 6.67 -17.54
C ARG A 20 15.99 7.62 -17.72
N VAL A 21 16.11 8.65 -16.88
CA VAL A 21 17.04 9.77 -17.10
C VAL A 21 18.44 9.49 -16.55
N ILE A 22 18.54 8.82 -15.39
CA ILE A 22 19.83 8.59 -14.70
C ILE A 22 20.36 7.19 -15.01
N GLN A 23 19.47 6.19 -15.10
CA GLN A 23 19.88 4.81 -15.38
C GLN A 23 19.75 4.44 -16.86
N GLU A 24 19.37 5.40 -17.72
CA GLU A 24 19.23 5.24 -19.17
C GLU A 24 18.36 4.04 -19.59
N LYS A 25 17.37 3.69 -18.75
CA LYS A 25 16.44 2.60 -19.06
C LYS A 25 15.37 3.04 -20.04
N ASP A 26 14.90 2.10 -20.84
CA ASP A 26 13.71 2.30 -21.66
C ASP A 26 12.49 2.67 -20.79
N PRO A 27 11.53 3.44 -21.35
CA PRO A 27 10.30 3.73 -20.65
C PRO A 27 9.56 2.45 -20.21
N ALA A 28 9.17 2.39 -18.94
CA ALA A 28 8.39 1.29 -18.42
C ALA A 28 7.07 1.13 -19.17
N SER A 29 6.67 -0.11 -19.43
CA SER A 29 5.38 -0.41 -20.06
C SER A 29 4.21 -0.05 -19.14
N GLN A 30 3.00 0.14 -19.71
CA GLN A 30 1.79 0.41 -18.92
C GLN A 30 1.51 -0.69 -17.88
N ASN A 31 1.70 -1.96 -18.26
CA ASN A 31 1.53 -3.10 -17.35
C ASN A 31 2.55 -3.08 -16.21
N GLU A 32 3.79 -2.71 -16.51
CA GLU A 32 4.83 -2.59 -15.50
C GLU A 32 4.53 -1.45 -14.52
N ILE A 33 4.13 -0.28 -15.03
CA ILE A 33 3.73 0.86 -14.20
C ILE A 33 2.57 0.47 -13.28
N HIS A 34 1.54 -0.18 -13.83
CA HIS A 34 0.39 -0.66 -13.07
C HIS A 34 0.80 -1.64 -11.97
N ASN A 35 1.60 -2.67 -12.30
CA ASN A 35 2.05 -3.67 -11.33
C ASN A 35 2.94 -3.05 -10.24
N ARG A 36 3.81 -2.10 -10.58
CA ARG A 36 4.64 -1.37 -9.61
C ARG A 36 3.78 -0.51 -8.69
N TRP A 37 2.75 0.15 -9.21
CA TRP A 37 1.80 0.94 -8.42
C TRP A 37 1.00 0.06 -7.46
N LEU A 38 0.44 -1.05 -7.94
CA LEU A 38 -0.25 -2.04 -7.11
C LEU A 38 0.67 -2.55 -5.99
N ARG A 39 1.93 -2.90 -6.32
CA ARG A 39 2.91 -3.32 -5.33
C ARG A 39 3.16 -2.25 -4.26
N ALA A 40 3.29 -0.99 -4.65
CA ALA A 40 3.49 0.12 -3.72
C ALA A 40 2.29 0.28 -2.77
N MET A 41 1.07 0.28 -3.30
CA MET A 41 -0.16 0.37 -2.51
C MET A 41 -0.32 -0.81 -1.54
N ASN A 42 -0.04 -2.03 -2.00
CA ASN A 42 -0.11 -3.24 -1.17
C ASN A 42 0.96 -3.24 -0.07
N LEU A 43 2.16 -2.76 -0.37
CA LEU A 43 3.21 -2.60 0.62
C LEU A 43 2.80 -1.56 1.67
N ARG A 44 2.20 -0.45 1.26
CA ARG A 44 1.70 0.58 2.16
C ARG A 44 0.62 0.04 3.09
N LEU A 45 -0.36 -0.69 2.54
CA LEU A 45 -1.40 -1.37 3.32
C LEU A 45 -0.77 -2.32 4.35
N LYS A 46 0.18 -3.16 3.96
CA LYS A 46 0.90 -4.07 4.88
C LYS A 46 1.62 -3.32 5.99
N PHE A 47 2.29 -2.20 5.68
CA PHE A 47 2.95 -1.38 6.70
C PHE A 47 1.95 -0.75 7.67
N ASP A 48 0.85 -0.18 7.17
CA ASP A 48 -0.18 0.41 8.01
C ASP A 48 -0.80 -0.65 8.94
N CYS A 49 -1.06 -1.87 8.45
CA CYS A 49 -1.49 -3.01 9.28
C CYS A 49 -0.45 -3.39 10.33
N ALA A 50 0.82 -3.56 9.94
CA ALA A 50 1.89 -3.92 10.86
C ALA A 50 2.08 -2.89 11.99
N MET A 51 1.95 -1.61 11.66
CA MET A 51 2.02 -0.51 12.64
C MET A 51 0.85 -0.49 13.63
N THR A 52 -0.22 -1.26 13.42
CA THR A 52 -1.30 -1.38 14.43
C THR A 52 -0.93 -2.26 15.62
N ASN A 53 0.21 -2.96 15.58
CA ASN A 53 0.64 -3.83 16.67
C ASN A 53 1.02 -3.01 17.92
N ALA A 54 0.08 -2.88 18.85
CA ALA A 54 0.25 -2.16 20.11
C ALA A 54 1.28 -2.81 21.06
N GLU A 55 1.46 -4.12 21.00
CA GLU A 55 2.48 -4.81 21.81
C GLU A 55 3.89 -4.41 21.35
N LYS A 56 4.10 -4.30 20.04
CA LYS A 56 5.40 -3.94 19.45
C LYS A 56 5.68 -2.43 19.48
N TYR A 57 4.67 -1.60 19.20
CA TYR A 57 4.85 -0.16 18.99
C TYR A 57 4.29 0.72 20.11
N GLY A 58 3.62 0.13 21.11
CA GLY A 58 3.07 0.84 22.27
C GLY A 58 2.22 2.05 21.87
N LYS A 59 2.50 3.21 22.47
CA LYS A 59 1.81 4.49 22.18
C LYS A 59 2.03 5.02 20.75
N ARG A 60 3.01 4.48 20.02
CA ARG A 60 3.27 4.86 18.62
C ARG A 60 2.52 3.98 17.62
N ALA A 61 1.80 2.97 18.09
CA ALA A 61 0.99 2.12 17.24
C ALA A 61 -0.12 2.93 16.56
N LEU A 62 -0.38 2.63 15.29
CA LEU A 62 -1.56 3.16 14.61
C LEU A 62 -2.82 2.55 15.21
N ARG A 63 -3.86 3.37 15.32
CA ARG A 63 -5.17 2.87 15.74
C ARG A 63 -5.75 1.98 14.65
N LYS A 64 -6.18 0.77 15.03
CA LYS A 64 -6.82 -0.19 14.11
C LYS A 64 -8.02 0.41 13.36
N ASP A 65 -8.86 1.18 14.05
CA ASP A 65 -10.05 1.80 13.46
C ASP A 65 -9.70 2.79 12.34
N LEU A 66 -8.58 3.52 12.49
CA LEU A 66 -8.08 4.46 11.48
C LEU A 66 -7.62 3.72 10.22
N VAL A 67 -6.86 2.63 10.39
CA VAL A 67 -6.39 1.81 9.27
C VAL A 67 -7.58 1.17 8.56
N GLN A 68 -8.53 0.59 9.30
CA GLN A 68 -9.75 0.04 8.74
C GLN A 68 -10.53 1.09 7.94
N LYS A 69 -10.84 2.26 8.52
CA LYS A 69 -11.56 3.34 7.80
C LYS A 69 -10.80 3.87 6.58
N THR A 70 -9.48 3.78 6.58
CA THR A 70 -8.66 4.27 5.47
C THR A 70 -8.69 3.32 4.27
N TRP A 71 -8.74 2.01 4.53
CA TRP A 71 -8.58 0.97 3.51
C TRP A 71 -9.87 0.20 3.20
N VAL A 72 -10.93 0.36 4.00
CA VAL A 72 -12.28 -0.15 3.70
C VAL A 72 -12.72 0.36 2.30
N ARG A 73 -13.43 -0.48 1.55
CA ARG A 73 -13.93 -0.21 0.17
C ARG A 73 -12.89 -0.16 -0.94
N VAL A 74 -11.60 -0.34 -0.63
CA VAL A 74 -10.57 -0.49 -1.67
C VAL A 74 -9.91 -1.87 -1.65
N LEU A 75 -10.23 -2.72 -0.66
CA LEU A 75 -9.71 -4.08 -0.62
C LEU A 75 -10.42 -4.96 -1.63
N LYS A 76 -9.66 -5.80 -2.32
CA LYS A 76 -10.22 -6.87 -3.15
C LYS A 76 -10.89 -7.91 -2.27
N ASN A 77 -12.04 -8.43 -2.72
CA ASN A 77 -12.84 -9.43 -2.02
C ASN A 77 -13.24 -9.03 -0.58
N GLU A 78 -13.54 -7.75 -0.36
CA GLU A 78 -13.86 -7.22 0.97
C GLU A 78 -15.00 -7.98 1.68
N THR A 79 -15.99 -8.48 0.93
CA THR A 79 -17.12 -9.26 1.46
C THR A 79 -16.71 -10.60 2.08
N THR A 80 -15.54 -11.12 1.74
CA THR A 80 -15.02 -12.40 2.28
C THR A 80 -13.95 -12.20 3.35
N LEU A 81 -13.58 -10.95 3.68
CA LEU A 81 -12.53 -10.68 4.66
C LEU A 81 -13.02 -10.89 6.11
N PRO A 82 -12.21 -11.49 6.99
CA PRO A 82 -12.50 -11.55 8.42
C PRO A 82 -12.65 -10.15 9.04
N ARG A 83 -13.39 -10.04 10.15
CA ARG A 83 -13.55 -8.76 10.87
C ARG A 83 -12.23 -8.12 11.31
N ASP A 84 -11.20 -8.91 11.63
CA ASP A 84 -9.85 -8.44 12.00
C ASP A 84 -8.80 -8.86 10.95
N TRP A 85 -9.13 -8.66 9.66
CA TRP A 85 -8.27 -8.99 8.51
C TRP A 85 -6.86 -8.38 8.57
N MET A 86 -6.63 -7.36 9.39
CA MET A 86 -5.33 -6.72 9.58
C MET A 86 -4.30 -7.61 10.28
N ARG A 87 -4.73 -8.68 10.99
CA ARG A 87 -3.83 -9.63 11.66
C ARG A 87 -3.33 -10.75 10.75
N GLU A 88 -4.00 -10.99 9.63
CA GLU A 88 -3.64 -12.06 8.69
C GLU A 88 -2.85 -11.50 7.52
N THR A 89 -1.53 -11.52 7.67
CA THR A 89 -0.57 -11.07 6.65
C THR A 89 -0.63 -11.86 5.33
N GLU A 90 -1.20 -13.07 5.36
CA GLU A 90 -1.26 -13.99 4.21
C GLU A 90 -2.46 -13.76 3.29
N VAL A 91 -3.53 -13.13 3.78
CA VAL A 91 -4.81 -12.99 3.04
C VAL A 91 -4.96 -11.63 2.35
N LEU A 92 -3.99 -10.72 2.53
CA LEU A 92 -3.94 -9.42 1.86
C LEU A 92 -3.49 -9.56 0.41
N VAL A 93 -4.36 -10.15 -0.41
CA VAL A 93 -4.31 -10.03 -1.87
C VAL A 93 -4.87 -8.65 -2.21
N GLY A 94 -4.02 -7.82 -2.80
CA GLY A 94 -4.11 -6.37 -2.83
C GLY A 94 -5.32 -5.67 -3.44
N ILE A 95 -5.24 -4.33 -3.51
CA ILE A 95 -6.09 -3.44 -4.34
C ILE A 95 -6.18 -3.96 -5.78
#